data_AF-A0A3M2W355-F1
#
_entry.id   AF-A0A3M2W355-F1
#
_cell.length_a   1.000
_cell.length_b   1.000
_cell.length_c   1.000
_cell.angle_alpha   90.00
_cell.angle_beta   90.00
_cell.angle_gamma   90.00
#
_symmetry.space_group_name_H-M   'P 1'
#
loop_
_entity.id
_entity.type
_entity.pdbx_description
1 polymer ?
#
loop_
_entity_poly.entity_id
_entity_poly.type
_entity_poly.pdbx_seq_one_letter_code
_entity_poly.pdbx_strand_id
1 'polypeptide(L)'
;MTWLMAELQRRHLFFVDSRTSAKTVAAAEAQRIGLASVSRDVFLDDERTAEAITRQLQTAIKLAQKHGSAVVIGHPYPVTLDVLERELPKLKAQGVEWIDLRSMISERGNQASAAHGKNGLYR
;
A
#
# COMPACT_ATOMS: atom_id res chain seq x y z
N MET A 1 -12.69 -12.29 -10.03
CA MET A 1 -11.89 -11.04 -10.04
C MET A 1 -11.76 -10.41 -11.42
N THR A 2 -11.54 -11.18 -12.50
CA THR A 2 -11.38 -10.66 -13.88
C THR A 2 -12.43 -9.65 -14.32
N TRP A 3 -13.72 -9.96 -14.14
CA TRP A 3 -14.81 -9.04 -14.52
C TRP A 3 -14.71 -7.67 -13.82
N LEU A 4 -14.38 -7.66 -12.52
CA LEU A 4 -14.23 -6.41 -11.77
C LEU A 4 -13.05 -5.59 -12.29
N MET A 5 -11.90 -6.23 -12.52
CA MET A 5 -10.72 -5.53 -13.03
C MET A 5 -10.96 -4.92 -14.42
N ALA A 6 -11.63 -5.65 -15.30
CA ALA A 6 -12.03 -5.15 -16.60
C ALA A 6 -12.99 -3.94 -16.50
N GLU A 7 -13.97 -4.00 -15.58
CA GLU A 7 -14.90 -2.89 -15.38
C GLU A 7 -14.21 -1.65 -14.78
N LEU A 8 -13.27 -1.83 -13.86
CA LEU A 8 -12.45 -0.73 -13.32
C LEU A 8 -11.62 -0.07 -14.42
N GLN A 9 -10.98 -0.87 -15.29
CA GLN A 9 -10.20 -0.37 -16.41
C GLN A 9 -11.07 0.42 -17.39
N ARG A 10 -12.26 -0.11 -17.73
CA ARG A 10 -13.23 0.55 -18.61
C ARG A 10 -13.69 1.90 -18.07
N ARG A 11 -13.75 2.04 -16.74
CA ARG A 11 -14.12 3.28 -16.05
C ARG A 11 -12.94 4.22 -15.76
N HIS A 12 -11.73 3.88 -16.22
CA HIS A 12 -10.50 4.64 -15.93
C HIS A 12 -10.21 4.77 -14.42
N LEU A 13 -10.54 3.73 -13.66
CA LEU A 13 -10.23 3.62 -12.24
C LEU A 13 -8.98 2.77 -12.01
N PHE A 14 -8.41 2.85 -10.81
CA PHE A 14 -7.32 1.99 -10.35
C PHE A 14 -7.78 1.05 -9.24
N PHE A 15 -6.98 0.04 -8.93
CA PHE A 15 -7.26 -0.92 -7.86
C PHE A 15 -6.22 -0.87 -6.75
N VAL A 16 -6.67 -0.82 -5.50
CA VAL A 16 -5.81 -0.95 -4.31
C VAL A 16 -6.13 -2.27 -3.63
N ASP A 17 -5.18 -3.20 -3.65
CA ASP A 17 -5.33 -4.49 -2.98
C ASP A 17 -4.97 -4.37 -1.50
N SER A 18 -5.97 -4.54 -0.63
CA SER A 18 -5.78 -4.56 0.83
C SER A 18 -5.17 -5.86 1.33
N ARG A 19 -4.95 -6.87 0.48
CA ARG A 19 -4.32 -8.15 0.79
C ARG A 19 -4.86 -8.80 2.08
N THR A 20 -6.19 -8.93 2.20
CA THR A 20 -6.82 -9.60 3.36
C THR A 20 -6.47 -11.09 3.46
N SER A 21 -5.90 -11.67 2.39
CA SER A 21 -5.28 -12.99 2.37
C SER A 21 -3.95 -12.91 1.61
N ALA A 22 -2.97 -13.70 2.04
CA ALA A 22 -1.69 -13.83 1.34
C ALA A 22 -1.85 -14.37 -0.09
N LYS A 23 -2.92 -15.12 -0.36
CA LYS A 23 -3.27 -15.71 -1.67
C LYS A 23 -4.25 -14.84 -2.46
N THR A 24 -4.18 -13.51 -2.35
CA THR A 24 -5.05 -12.62 -3.12
C THR A 24 -4.80 -12.81 -4.62
N VAL A 25 -5.86 -13.13 -5.36
CA VAL A 25 -5.82 -13.21 -6.82
C VAL A 25 -6.08 -11.85 -7.48
N ALA A 26 -6.43 -10.82 -6.69
CA ALA A 26 -6.85 -9.53 -7.19
C ALA A 26 -5.67 -8.75 -7.80
N ALA A 27 -4.56 -8.60 -7.08
CA ALA A 27 -3.35 -7.94 -7.59
C ALA A 27 -2.78 -8.64 -8.83
N ALA A 28 -2.72 -9.98 -8.84
CA ALA A 28 -2.24 -10.74 -9.98
C ALA A 28 -3.11 -10.52 -11.22
N GLU A 29 -4.43 -10.51 -11.06
CA GLU A 29 -5.35 -10.27 -12.17
C GLU A 29 -5.31 -8.83 -12.69
N ALA A 30 -5.18 -7.85 -11.78
CA ALA A 30 -5.00 -6.44 -12.16
C ALA A 30 -3.70 -6.25 -12.97
N GLN A 31 -2.60 -6.84 -12.51
CA GLN A 31 -1.33 -6.82 -13.22
C GLN A 31 -1.43 -7.49 -14.60
N ARG A 32 -2.10 -8.66 -14.69
CA ARG A 32 -2.25 -9.42 -15.94
C ARG A 32 -2.91 -8.62 -17.06
N ILE A 33 -3.91 -7.78 -16.74
CA ILE A 33 -4.62 -6.96 -17.73
C ILE A 33 -4.05 -5.53 -17.85
N GLY A 34 -2.97 -5.23 -17.14
CA GLY A 34 -2.36 -3.90 -17.12
C GLY A 34 -3.19 -2.83 -16.42
N LEU A 35 -4.10 -3.21 -15.52
CA LEU A 35 -4.87 -2.26 -14.71
C LEU A 35 -3.93 -1.58 -13.71
N ALA A 36 -3.96 -0.25 -13.69
CA ALA A 36 -3.31 0.58 -12.69
C ALA A 36 -3.64 0.06 -11.28
N SER A 37 -2.62 -0.42 -10.57
CA SER A 37 -2.85 -1.10 -9.30
C SER A 37 -1.65 -1.08 -8.36
N VAL A 38 -1.95 -1.16 -7.07
CA VAL A 38 -0.94 -1.31 -6.03
C VAL A 38 -1.48 -2.18 -4.90
N SER A 39 -0.57 -2.83 -4.18
CA SER A 39 -0.89 -3.64 -3.00
C SER A 39 -0.34 -3.02 -1.73
N ARG A 40 -1.08 -3.17 -0.63
CA ARG A 40 -0.65 -2.79 0.72
C ARG A 40 0.53 -3.61 1.19
N ASP A 41 1.57 -2.95 1.70
CA ASP A 41 2.69 -3.59 2.39
C ASP A 41 2.45 -3.68 3.92
N VAL A 42 1.86 -2.64 4.52
CA VAL A 42 1.63 -2.57 5.98
C VAL A 42 0.17 -2.27 6.31
N PHE A 43 -0.40 -3.05 7.23
CA PHE A 43 -1.68 -2.71 7.87
C PHE A 43 -1.38 -1.92 9.15
N LEU A 44 -1.87 -0.69 9.21
CA LEU A 44 -1.44 0.27 10.22
C LEU A 44 -2.05 0.00 11.59
N ASP A 45 -3.34 -0.33 11.63
CA ASP A 45 -4.16 -0.31 12.85
C ASP A 45 -4.96 -1.59 13.08
N ASP A 46 -4.34 -2.73 12.77
CA ASP A 46 -4.87 -4.06 13.09
C ASP A 46 -5.05 -4.20 14.62
N GLU A 47 -4.09 -3.67 15.38
CA GLU A 47 -4.22 -3.41 16.80
C GLU A 47 -4.47 -1.90 17.04
N ARG A 48 -5.59 -1.57 17.70
CA ARG A 48 -6.06 -0.19 17.89
C ARG A 48 -5.42 0.50 19.10
N THR A 49 -4.10 0.44 19.19
CA THR A 49 -3.32 1.11 20.25
C THR A 49 -2.29 2.04 19.63
N ALA A 50 -2.00 3.15 20.31
CA ALA A 50 -1.06 4.14 19.80
C ALA A 50 0.33 3.54 19.59
N GLU A 51 0.75 2.62 20.47
CA GLU A 51 2.04 1.95 20.38
C GLU A 51 2.09 0.99 19.18
N ALA A 52 1.05 0.20 18.92
CA ALA A 52 1.02 -0.71 17.78
C ALA A 52 1.01 0.05 16.45
N ILE A 53 0.18 1.08 16.35
CA ILE A 53 0.08 1.95 15.17
C ILE A 53 1.42 2.64 14.90
N THR A 54 2.07 3.17 15.94
CA THR A 54 3.40 3.78 15.82
C THR A 54 4.44 2.76 15.34
N ARG A 55 4.43 1.54 15.88
CA ARG A 55 5.32 0.46 15.42
C ARG A 55 5.09 0.13 13.94
N GLN A 56 3.84 0.03 13.50
CA GLN A 56 3.53 -0.26 12.10
C GLN A 56 3.93 0.88 11.17
N LEU A 57 3.76 2.13 11.57
CA LEU A 57 4.26 3.28 10.81
C LEU A 57 5.79 3.22 10.66
N GLN A 58 6.51 2.89 11.74
CA GLN A 58 7.97 2.74 11.69
C GLN A 58 8.40 1.56 10.80
N THR A 59 7.64 0.47 10.78
CA THR A 59 7.85 -0.63 9.82
C THR A 59 7.68 -0.14 8.38
N ALA A 60 6.64 0.63 8.09
CA ALA A 60 6.40 1.19 6.76
C ALA A 60 7.54 2.13 6.30
N ILE A 61 8.03 2.99 7.18
CA ILE A 61 9.17 3.88 6.92
C ILE A 61 10.41 3.07 6.54
N LYS A 62 10.74 2.03 7.32
CA LYS A 62 11.87 1.14 7.02
C LYS A 62 11.71 0.40 5.69
N LEU A 63 10.49 -0.02 5.36
CA LEU A 63 10.20 -0.65 4.07
C LEU A 63 10.39 0.34 2.92
N ALA A 64 9.90 1.58 3.05
CA ALA A 64 10.09 2.61 2.05
C ALA A 64 11.57 2.91 1.82
N GLN A 65 12.35 3.05 2.90
CA GLN A 65 13.79 3.28 2.81
C GLN A 65 14.55 2.12 2.15
N LYS A 66 14.12 0.87 2.41
CA LYS A 66 14.77 -0.33 1.86
C LYS A 66 14.38 -0.62 0.42
N HIS A 67 13.13 -0.35 0.05
CA HIS A 67 12.53 -0.79 -1.22
C HIS A 67 12.12 0.36 -2.14
N GLY A 68 12.40 1.60 -1.76
CA GLY A 68 12.04 2.82 -2.48
C GLY A 68 10.64 3.34 -2.13
N SER A 69 9.69 2.47 -1.81
CA SER A 69 8.32 2.86 -1.47
C SER A 69 7.61 1.85 -0.55
N ALA A 70 6.60 2.31 0.19
CA ALA A 70 5.69 1.46 0.96
C ALA A 70 4.26 1.99 0.88
N VAL A 71 3.29 1.09 0.76
CA VAL A 71 1.85 1.38 0.84
C VAL A 71 1.30 0.93 2.17
N VAL A 72 0.65 1.85 2.86
CA VAL A 72 0.04 1.63 4.17
C VAL A 72 -1.47 1.80 4.04
N ILE A 73 -2.24 0.93 4.69
CA ILE A 73 -3.69 1.10 4.86
C ILE A 73 -4.00 1.03 6.35
N GLY A 74 -4.91 1.90 6.78
CA GLY A 74 -5.55 1.85 8.09
C GLY A 74 -6.97 2.40 7.99
N HIS A 75 -7.61 2.52 9.13
CA HIS A 75 -8.95 3.03 9.30
C HIS A 75 -8.92 4.38 10.03
N PRO A 76 -9.96 5.21 9.87
CA PRO A 76 -10.02 6.53 10.51
C PRO A 76 -10.46 6.44 11.98
N TYR A 77 -9.86 5.54 12.77
CA TYR A 77 -10.09 5.53 14.21
C TYR A 77 -9.43 6.75 14.86
N PRO A 78 -10.00 7.31 15.95
CA PRO A 78 -9.40 8.45 16.63
C PRO A 78 -7.93 8.24 16.97
N VAL A 79 -7.59 7.08 17.55
CA VAL A 79 -6.18 6.73 17.87
C VAL A 79 -5.27 6.64 16.64
N THR A 80 -5.78 6.19 15.49
CA THR A 80 -5.02 6.15 14.24
C THR A 80 -4.73 7.56 13.76
N LEU A 81 -5.74 8.43 13.79
CA LEU A 81 -5.60 9.83 13.38
C LEU A 81 -4.65 10.60 14.30
N ASP A 82 -4.75 10.42 15.62
CA ASP A 82 -3.86 11.07 16.61
C ASP A 82 -2.39 10.71 16.39
N VAL A 83 -2.10 9.44 16.08
CA VAL A 83 -0.73 9.01 15.77
C VAL A 83 -0.26 9.62 14.44
N LEU A 84 -1.10 9.59 13.40
CA LEU A 84 -0.73 10.14 12.09
C LEU A 84 -0.49 11.64 12.15
N GLU A 85 -1.33 12.41 12.85
CA GLU A 85 -1.16 13.85 13.02
C GLU A 85 0.18 14.19 13.69
N ARG A 86 0.59 13.40 14.68
CA ARG A 86 1.88 13.58 15.37
C ARG A 86 3.08 13.15 14.52
N GLU A 87 2.98 12.06 13.77
CA GLU A 87 4.14 11.42 13.14
C GLU A 87 4.36 11.83 11.68
N LEU A 88 3.30 12.10 10.90
CA LEU A 88 3.44 12.47 9.48
C LEU A 88 4.33 13.70 9.23
N PRO A 89 4.29 14.78 10.03
CA PRO A 89 5.18 15.94 9.85
C PRO A 89 6.68 15.58 9.97
N LYS A 90 7.02 14.47 10.64
CA LYS A 90 8.39 14.02 10.86
C LYS A 90 8.95 13.16 9.71
N LEU A 91 8.12 12.75 8.73
CA LEU A 91 8.54 11.84 7.67
C LEU A 91 9.67 12.43 6.80
N LYS A 92 9.57 13.73 6.46
CA LYS A 92 10.56 14.39 5.62
C LYS A 92 11.96 14.39 6.25
N ALA A 93 12.04 14.59 7.57
CA ALA A 93 13.29 14.50 8.32
C ALA A 93 13.88 13.07 8.35
N GLN A 94 13.04 12.05 8.12
CA GLN A 94 13.43 10.65 8.00
C GLN A 94 13.72 10.24 6.55
N GLY A 95 13.76 11.19 5.61
CA GLY A 95 14.00 10.93 4.19
C GLY A 95 12.84 10.23 3.49
N VAL A 96 11.62 10.33 4.02
CA VAL A 96 10.41 9.74 3.44
C VAL A 96 9.45 10.85 3.02
N GLU A 97 8.98 10.78 1.79
CA GLU A 97 7.96 11.66 1.25
C GLU A 97 6.59 10.96 1.27
N TRP A 98 5.55 11.68 1.70
CA TRP A 98 4.18 11.21 1.61
C TRP A 98 3.60 11.61 0.25
N ILE A 99 3.19 10.61 -0.54
CA ILE A 99 2.64 10.82 -1.89
C ILE A 99 1.24 10.22 -2.02
N ASP A 100 0.48 10.68 -3.02
CA ASP A 100 -0.81 10.11 -3.35
C ASP A 100 -0.70 8.75 -4.07
N LEU A 101 -1.82 8.03 -4.14
CA LEU A 101 -1.86 6.68 -4.73
C LEU A 101 -1.55 6.64 -6.23
N ARG A 102 -1.86 7.69 -7.01
CA ARG A 102 -1.56 7.70 -8.45
C ARG A 102 -0.07 7.83 -8.68
N SER A 103 0.58 8.70 -7.90
CA SER A 103 2.03 8.83 -7.87
C SER A 103 2.69 7.51 -7.45
N MET A 104 2.16 6.86 -6.41
CA MET A 104 2.63 5.54 -5.95
C MET A 104 2.48 4.42 -7.01
N ILE A 105 1.35 4.38 -7.72
CA ILE A 105 1.14 3.40 -8.81
C ILE A 105 2.15 3.63 -9.94
N SER A 106 2.44 4.89 -10.25
CA SER A 106 3.45 5.25 -11.26
C SER A 106 4.85 4.83 -10.82
N GLU A 107 5.21 5.09 -9.56
CA GLU A 107 6.48 4.68 -8.95
C GLU A 107 6.67 3.16 -9.00
N ARG A 108 5.61 2.39 -8.73
CA ARG A 108 5.68 0.92 -8.73
C ARG A 108 5.48 0.28 -10.10
N GLY A 109 4.94 1.00 -11.09
CA GLY A 109 4.70 0.47 -12.44
C GLY A 109 3.89 -0.83 -12.47
N ASN A 110 2.87 -0.95 -11.61
CA ASN A 110 2.08 -2.18 -11.40
C ASN A 110 2.89 -3.42 -11.00
N GLN A 111 4.11 -3.25 -10.48
CA GLN A 111 4.95 -4.37 -10.03
C GLN A 111 4.64 -4.77 -8.59
N ALA A 112 4.77 -6.06 -8.30
CA ALA A 112 4.74 -6.60 -6.96
C ALA A 112 6.00 -6.18 -6.18
N SER A 113 5.81 -5.77 -4.92
CA SER A 113 6.94 -5.64 -3.99
C SER A 113 7.54 -7.02 -3.71
N ALA A 114 8.78 -7.04 -3.20
CA ALA A 114 9.45 -8.30 -2.83
C ALA A 114 8.68 -9.14 -1.79
N ALA A 115 7.78 -8.51 -1.03
CA ALA A 115 6.91 -9.19 -0.07
C ALA A 115 5.70 -9.88 -0.72
N HIS A 116 5.38 -9.59 -1.98
CA HIS A 116 4.13 -10.00 -2.64
C HIS A 116 4.35 -10.80 -3.91
N GLY A 117 5.60 -10.92 -4.37
CA GLY A 117 5.91 -11.47 -5.67
C GLY A 117 7.39 -11.77 -5.87
N LYS A 118 7.74 -12.17 -7.08
CA LYS A 118 9.14 -12.36 -7.50
C LYS A 118 9.33 -11.72 -8.87
N ASN A 119 10.44 -11.00 -9.03
CA ASN A 119 10.77 -10.29 -10.26
C ASN A 119 9.63 -9.36 -10.72
N GLY A 120 8.97 -8.70 -9.76
CA GLY A 120 7.86 -7.78 -10.01
C GLY A 120 6.52 -8.45 -10.35
N LEU A 121 6.45 -9.77 -10.48
CA LEU A 121 5.20 -10.50 -10.73
C LEU A 121 4.53 -10.93 -9.42
N TYR A 122 3.24 -10.62 -9.28
CA TYR A 122 2.42 -11.09 -8.15
C TYR A 122 2.27 -12.62 -8.19
N ARG A 123 2.28 -13.24 -7.00
CA ARG A 123 2.11 -14.68 -6.80
C ARG A 123 0.84 -15.01 -6.05
#